data_AF-A0AAQ2NDP7-F1
#
_entry.id   AF-A0AAQ2NDP7-F1
#
_cell.length_a   1.000
_cell.length_b   1.000
_cell.length_c   1.000
_cell.angle_alpha   90.00
_cell.angle_beta   90.00
_cell.angle_gamma   90.00
#
_symmetry.space_group_name_H-M   'P 1'
#
loop_
_entity.id
_entity.type
_entity.pdbx_description
1 polymer ?
#
loop_
_entity_poly.entity_id
_entity_poly.type
_entity_poly.pdbx_seq_one_letter_code
_entity_poly.pdbx_strand_id
1 'polypeptide(L)'
;MRKGQTYFINASSFTNIDILTPEYVRRLLDGALELHDFLKSVVGMRPGLRRDTRFYIAFGERHKYTDGTRYGEPAESCLDLRFLRRGEPIDSGVDFGNQLSLIVGQQDGPLYRLHKNFYELPPGWFRQLADQFLAFFLNHEEKELNLYYDRAGNNFEKQKEDYARKLKQAIEIDGDGNRTGWAVNLMSRKQSNIRQDEEYDFMQELMTGDNDALPTLLVDAVNCRETISSIEKAPAGIRYKGQQKIIYKVKKSEKLEPKKLPMLSTNFSDAFKYLMMRGAWRRAIRGKSGRSRSGPYMPGLDDLTGG
;
A
#
# COMPACT_ATOMS: atom_id res chain seq x y z
N MET A 1 -5.29 36.89 14.76
CA MET A 1 -5.38 35.41 14.91
C MET A 1 -6.50 35.11 15.92
N ARG A 2 -7.45 34.22 15.60
CA ARG A 2 -8.54 33.87 16.54
C ARG A 2 -8.01 32.91 17.63
N LYS A 3 -8.54 33.01 18.85
CA LYS A 3 -8.12 32.18 20.00
C LYS A 3 -8.42 30.70 19.70
N GLY A 4 -7.41 29.83 19.87
CA GLY A 4 -7.54 28.38 19.63
C GLY A 4 -7.27 27.90 18.19
N GLN A 5 -6.70 28.74 17.32
CA GLN A 5 -6.34 28.34 15.96
C GLN A 5 -4.82 28.42 15.74
N THR A 6 -4.26 27.45 15.02
CA THR A 6 -2.86 27.43 14.58
C THR A 6 -2.79 27.89 13.14
N TYR A 7 -2.01 28.95 12.89
CA TYR A 7 -1.65 29.39 11.54
C TYR A 7 -0.36 28.70 11.12
N PHE A 8 -0.37 28.01 9.98
CA PHE A 8 0.79 27.31 9.44
C PHE A 8 1.07 27.81 8.02
N ILE A 9 2.31 28.25 7.78
CA ILE A 9 2.86 28.52 6.45
C ILE A 9 3.98 27.52 6.21
N ASN A 10 3.99 26.93 5.00
CA ASN A 10 5.16 26.26 4.47
C ASN A 10 5.82 27.17 3.42
N ALA A 11 7.03 27.63 3.70
CA ALA A 11 7.77 28.52 2.80
C ALA A 11 8.88 27.74 2.09
N SER A 12 9.04 27.98 0.79
CA SER A 12 10.14 27.44 0.00
C SER A 12 11.24 28.49 -0.19
N SER A 13 12.44 28.06 -0.61
CA SER A 13 13.50 28.98 -1.02
C SER A 13 13.07 29.87 -2.20
N PHE A 14 12.08 29.46 -3.00
CA PHE A 14 11.54 30.29 -4.08
C PHE A 14 10.86 31.57 -3.59
N THR A 15 10.42 31.64 -2.32
CA THR A 15 9.90 32.89 -1.75
C THR A 15 10.94 34.00 -1.75
N ASN A 16 12.23 33.66 -1.77
CA ASN A 16 13.36 34.59 -1.85
C ASN A 16 14.13 34.46 -3.18
N ILE A 17 13.45 34.07 -4.26
CA ILE A 17 14.11 33.82 -5.56
C ILE A 17 14.81 35.05 -6.12
N ASP A 18 14.33 36.25 -5.81
CA ASP A 18 14.93 37.51 -6.26
C ASP A 18 16.32 37.75 -5.66
N ILE A 19 16.60 37.14 -4.50
CA ILE A 19 17.91 37.18 -3.83
C ILE A 19 18.75 35.96 -4.21
N LEU A 20 18.14 34.77 -4.19
CA LEU A 20 18.85 33.52 -4.46
C LEU A 20 19.20 33.34 -5.93
N THR A 21 18.42 33.93 -6.85
CA THR A 21 18.47 33.80 -8.32
C THR A 21 18.06 32.43 -8.86
N PRO A 22 17.39 32.37 -10.03
CA PRO A 22 17.05 31.10 -10.70
C PRO A 22 18.28 30.23 -11.01
N GLU A 23 19.42 30.84 -11.34
CA GLU A 23 20.66 30.16 -11.67
C GLU A 23 21.22 29.38 -10.47
N TYR A 24 21.16 29.95 -9.27
CA TYR A 24 21.55 29.26 -8.04
C TYR A 24 20.68 28.03 -7.78
N VAL A 25 19.36 28.16 -7.97
CA VAL A 25 18.42 27.04 -7.79
C VAL A 25 18.69 25.93 -8.81
N ARG A 26 18.96 26.27 -10.08
CA ARG A 26 19.38 25.28 -11.08
C ARG A 26 20.66 24.56 -10.69
N ARG A 27 21.68 25.29 -10.22
CA ARG A 27 22.92 24.67 -9.72
C ARG A 27 22.68 23.71 -8.56
N LEU A 28 21.73 24.02 -7.68
CA LEU A 28 21.34 23.10 -6.60
C LEU A 28 20.68 21.84 -7.14
N LEU A 29 19.82 21.96 -8.16
CA LEU A 29 19.12 20.84 -8.79
C LEU A 29 20.04 19.95 -9.65
N ASP A 30 20.96 20.55 -10.39
CA ASP A 30 21.74 19.89 -11.44
C ASP A 30 23.00 19.17 -10.92
N GLY A 31 23.35 19.32 -9.63
CA GLY A 31 24.51 18.59 -9.10
C GLY A 31 24.94 18.86 -7.66
N ALA A 32 24.41 19.89 -6.98
CA ALA A 32 24.82 20.14 -5.58
C ALA A 32 23.99 19.35 -4.55
N LEU A 33 22.74 19.01 -4.88
CA LEU A 33 21.85 18.24 -4.02
C LEU A 33 21.25 17.06 -4.78
N GLU A 34 21.17 15.91 -4.12
CA GLU A 34 20.28 14.84 -4.54
C GLU A 34 18.83 15.36 -4.60
N LEU A 35 18.03 14.87 -5.55
CA LEU A 35 16.66 15.35 -5.77
C LEU A 35 15.82 15.36 -4.49
N HIS A 36 16.01 14.37 -3.61
CA HIS A 36 15.34 14.29 -2.31
C HIS A 36 15.67 15.48 -1.39
N ASP A 37 16.95 15.83 -1.31
CA ASP A 37 17.42 16.93 -0.47
C ASP A 37 17.04 18.29 -1.09
N PHE A 38 17.00 18.37 -2.41
CA PHE A 38 16.51 19.54 -3.15
C PHE A 38 15.02 19.80 -2.86
N LEU A 39 14.15 18.79 -3.02
CA LEU A 39 12.72 18.94 -2.77
C LEU A 39 12.42 19.35 -1.32
N LYS A 40 13.18 18.81 -0.35
CA LYS A 40 13.05 19.16 1.06
C LYS A 40 13.53 20.57 1.36
N SER A 41 14.77 20.85 1.00
CA SER A 41 15.51 22.03 1.50
C SER A 41 15.26 23.28 0.66
N VAL A 42 14.94 23.10 -0.64
CA VAL A 42 14.74 24.21 -1.59
C VAL A 42 13.26 24.42 -1.90
N VAL A 43 12.53 23.35 -2.22
CA VAL A 43 11.10 23.45 -2.58
C VAL A 43 10.20 23.52 -1.33
N GLY A 44 10.72 23.18 -0.14
CA GLY A 44 9.93 23.11 1.08
C GLY A 44 8.93 21.96 1.08
N MET A 45 9.08 20.97 0.17
CA MET A 45 8.21 19.80 0.19
C MET A 45 8.49 18.98 1.44
N ARG A 46 7.43 18.48 2.07
CA ARG A 46 7.58 17.59 3.23
C ARG A 46 8.40 16.37 2.77
N PRO A 47 9.57 16.10 3.36
CA PRO A 47 10.46 15.07 2.85
C PRO A 47 9.76 13.70 2.93
N GLY A 48 9.67 13.03 1.78
CA GLY A 48 9.36 11.61 1.73
C GLY A 48 10.51 10.78 2.28
N LEU A 49 10.35 9.47 2.38
CA LEU A 49 11.45 8.58 2.74
C LEU A 49 12.43 8.46 1.54
N ARG A 50 13.75 8.52 1.79
CA ARG A 50 14.76 8.28 0.73
C ARG A 50 14.61 6.86 0.19
N ARG A 51 14.81 6.68 -1.13
CA ARG A 51 14.45 5.44 -1.84
C ARG A 51 15.20 4.20 -1.32
N ASP A 52 16.48 4.36 -1.01
CA ASP A 52 17.38 3.35 -0.41
C ASP A 52 16.95 2.88 0.99
N THR A 53 16.23 3.72 1.73
CA THR A 53 15.70 3.39 3.07
C THR A 53 14.29 2.80 3.06
N ARG A 54 13.64 2.68 1.88
CA ARG A 54 12.28 2.14 1.74
C ARG A 54 12.28 0.61 1.80
N PHE A 55 11.19 0.04 2.29
CA PHE A 55 10.94 -1.39 2.18
C PHE A 55 10.52 -1.79 0.75
N TYR A 56 9.70 -0.99 0.08
CA TYR A 56 9.26 -1.22 -1.31
C TYR A 56 10.06 -0.34 -2.29
N ILE A 57 11.34 -0.67 -2.52
CA ILE A 57 12.30 0.17 -3.27
C ILE A 57 11.95 0.30 -4.75
N ALA A 58 11.37 -0.75 -5.33
CA ALA A 58 10.99 -0.80 -6.74
C ALA A 58 9.69 -0.02 -7.04
N PHE A 59 8.86 0.31 -6.03
CA PHE A 59 7.64 1.09 -6.24
C PHE A 59 7.94 2.53 -6.69
N GLY A 60 7.15 3.06 -7.60
CA GLY A 60 7.36 4.36 -8.24
C GLY A 60 6.28 4.69 -9.27
N GLU A 61 6.42 5.81 -10.00
CA GLU A 61 5.39 6.37 -10.89
C GLU A 61 4.84 5.38 -11.94
N ARG A 62 5.67 4.45 -12.45
CA ARG A 62 5.21 3.42 -13.40
C ARG A 62 4.09 2.51 -12.87
N HIS A 63 3.92 2.45 -11.54
CA HIS A 63 2.88 1.64 -10.89
C HIS A 63 1.63 2.45 -10.59
N LYS A 64 1.54 3.70 -11.04
CA LYS A 64 0.44 4.61 -10.73
C LYS A 64 -0.29 4.98 -12.01
N TYR A 65 -1.61 5.07 -11.93
CA TYR A 65 -2.44 5.66 -12.98
C TYR A 65 -3.35 6.71 -12.36
N THR A 66 -3.65 7.78 -13.11
CA THR A 66 -4.45 8.92 -12.64
C THR A 66 -5.75 9.09 -13.44
N ASP A 67 -5.94 8.32 -14.50
CA ASP A 67 -7.12 8.33 -15.38
C ASP A 67 -8.15 7.27 -15.00
N GLY A 68 -8.17 6.89 -13.71
CA GLY A 68 -9.12 5.92 -13.15
C GLY A 68 -10.57 6.40 -13.12
N THR A 69 -10.76 7.72 -13.14
CA THR A 69 -12.05 8.40 -13.32
C THR A 69 -11.96 9.35 -14.51
N ARG A 70 -13.10 9.87 -14.98
CA ARG A 70 -13.18 10.65 -16.22
C ARG A 70 -12.38 11.96 -16.16
N TYR A 71 -12.36 12.63 -15.01
CA TYR A 71 -11.70 13.93 -14.83
C TYR A 71 -10.60 13.91 -13.76
N GLY A 72 -10.20 12.73 -13.28
CA GLY A 72 -9.16 12.57 -12.24
C GLY A 72 -9.63 12.92 -10.82
N GLU A 73 -10.95 13.04 -10.62
CA GLU A 73 -11.61 13.22 -9.34
C GLU A 73 -11.67 11.90 -8.56
N PRO A 74 -11.72 11.93 -7.22
CA PRO A 74 -12.01 10.74 -6.43
C PRO A 74 -13.38 10.16 -6.81
N ALA A 75 -13.43 8.85 -7.04
CA ALA A 75 -14.68 8.14 -7.30
C ALA A 75 -15.57 8.17 -6.06
N GLU A 76 -16.85 8.50 -6.26
CA GLU A 76 -17.90 8.45 -5.25
C GLU A 76 -18.61 7.09 -5.26
N SER A 77 -18.66 6.44 -6.42
CA SER A 77 -19.23 5.11 -6.61
C SER A 77 -18.37 4.23 -7.53
N CYS A 78 -18.64 2.94 -7.55
CA CYS A 78 -17.99 2.01 -8.46
C CYS A 78 -18.28 2.29 -9.95
N LEU A 79 -19.31 3.08 -10.27
CA LEU A 79 -19.63 3.46 -11.65
C LEU A 79 -18.63 4.48 -12.21
N ASP A 80 -17.95 5.22 -11.34
CA ASP A 80 -16.98 6.25 -11.76
C ASP A 80 -15.62 5.63 -12.14
N LEU A 81 -15.39 4.37 -11.75
CA LEU A 81 -14.15 3.65 -11.99
C LEU A 81 -14.08 3.10 -13.43
N ARG A 82 -13.36 3.82 -14.29
CA ARG A 82 -13.23 3.54 -15.74
C ARG A 82 -12.75 2.12 -16.06
N PHE A 83 -11.83 1.60 -15.27
CA PHE A 83 -11.17 0.31 -15.52
C PHE A 83 -11.76 -0.85 -14.70
N LEU A 84 -12.77 -0.60 -13.87
CA LEU A 84 -13.43 -1.65 -13.09
C LEU A 84 -14.37 -2.44 -14.00
N ARG A 85 -14.15 -3.75 -14.09
CA ARG A 85 -15.04 -4.67 -14.80
C ARG A 85 -16.17 -5.09 -13.86
N ARG A 86 -17.32 -4.45 -14.02
CA ARG A 86 -18.45 -4.59 -13.07
C ARG A 86 -19.12 -5.96 -13.08
N GLY A 87 -19.04 -6.68 -14.19
CA GLY A 87 -19.58 -8.05 -14.35
C GLY A 87 -18.61 -9.16 -13.99
N GLU A 88 -17.48 -8.86 -13.33
CA GLU A 88 -16.50 -9.85 -12.88
C GLU A 88 -16.30 -9.74 -11.36
N PRO A 89 -15.90 -10.84 -10.68
CA PRO A 89 -15.55 -10.80 -9.27
C PRO A 89 -14.45 -9.78 -8.98
N ILE A 90 -14.45 -9.26 -7.76
CA ILE A 90 -13.38 -8.37 -7.28
C ILE A 90 -12.58 -9.04 -6.17
N ASP A 91 -11.30 -8.70 -6.09
CA ASP A 91 -10.42 -9.20 -5.06
C ASP A 91 -10.16 -8.10 -4.03
N SER A 92 -9.94 -8.47 -2.78
CA SER A 92 -9.59 -7.51 -1.74
C SER A 92 -8.57 -8.04 -0.75
N GLY A 93 -7.60 -7.20 -0.38
CA GLY A 93 -6.69 -7.42 0.74
C GLY A 93 -7.18 -6.70 1.97
N VAL A 94 -7.14 -7.35 3.13
CA VAL A 94 -7.51 -6.72 4.40
C VAL A 94 -6.46 -6.94 5.48
N ASP A 95 -6.17 -5.87 6.22
CA ASP A 95 -5.43 -5.90 7.48
C ASP A 95 -6.32 -5.45 8.64
N PHE A 96 -6.26 -6.19 9.74
CA PHE A 96 -7.07 -6.00 10.95
C PHE A 96 -6.24 -5.43 12.11
N GLY A 97 -5.28 -4.55 11.81
CA GLY A 97 -4.45 -3.89 12.81
C GLY A 97 -5.22 -2.88 13.68
N ASN A 98 -4.50 -1.90 14.20
CA ASN A 98 -5.09 -0.77 14.95
C ASN A 98 -5.88 0.23 14.05
N GLN A 99 -5.92 -0.03 12.76
CA GLN A 99 -6.81 0.52 11.76
C GLN A 99 -7.25 -0.67 10.90
N LEU A 100 -8.54 -0.74 10.56
CA LEU A 100 -9.00 -1.68 9.55
C LEU A 100 -8.66 -1.11 8.17
N SER A 101 -7.96 -1.86 7.35
CA SER A 101 -7.50 -1.40 6.02
C SER A 101 -7.94 -2.39 4.96
N LEU A 102 -8.74 -1.95 3.99
CA LEU A 102 -9.29 -2.78 2.92
C LEU A 102 -8.86 -2.19 1.57
N ILE A 103 -8.26 -3.00 0.71
CA ILE A 103 -7.82 -2.58 -0.64
C ILE A 103 -8.50 -3.47 -1.65
N VAL A 104 -9.24 -2.86 -2.59
CA VAL A 104 -9.91 -3.56 -3.68
C VAL A 104 -9.10 -3.45 -4.96
N GLY A 105 -8.94 -4.59 -5.64
CA GLY A 105 -8.35 -4.65 -6.96
C GLY A 105 -8.98 -5.73 -7.84
N GLN A 106 -8.57 -5.76 -9.10
CA GLN A 106 -9.08 -6.68 -10.10
C GLN A 106 -8.00 -7.02 -11.12
N GLN A 107 -8.02 -8.26 -11.61
CA GLN A 107 -7.19 -8.68 -12.73
C GLN A 107 -7.75 -8.08 -14.02
N ASP A 108 -6.89 -7.49 -14.84
CA ASP A 108 -7.22 -6.88 -16.13
C ASP A 108 -6.23 -7.36 -17.20
N GLY A 109 -6.47 -8.56 -17.74
CA GLY A 109 -5.54 -9.21 -18.66
C GLY A 109 -4.18 -9.46 -17.99
N PRO A 110 -3.04 -8.96 -18.53
CA PRO A 110 -1.73 -9.07 -17.87
C PRO A 110 -1.54 -8.07 -16.71
N LEU A 111 -2.45 -7.10 -16.55
CA LEU A 111 -2.37 -6.08 -15.53
C LEU A 111 -3.12 -6.54 -14.28
N TYR A 112 -2.69 -6.05 -13.12
CA TYR A 112 -3.47 -6.12 -11.90
C TYR A 112 -3.67 -4.72 -11.33
N ARG A 113 -4.93 -4.28 -11.28
CA ARG A 113 -5.29 -2.91 -10.93
C ARG A 113 -5.83 -2.82 -9.52
N LEU A 114 -5.29 -1.93 -8.71
CA LEU A 114 -5.95 -1.46 -7.50
C LEU A 114 -6.85 -0.29 -7.86
N HIS A 115 -8.11 -0.36 -7.43
CA HIS A 115 -9.15 0.60 -7.83
C HIS A 115 -9.60 1.50 -6.69
N LYS A 116 -9.65 0.97 -5.46
CA LYS A 116 -10.15 1.71 -4.30
C LYS A 116 -9.55 1.14 -3.02
N ASN A 117 -9.35 1.99 -2.02
CA ASN A 117 -9.15 1.53 -0.66
C ASN A 117 -10.17 2.14 0.31
N PHE A 118 -10.47 1.41 1.38
CA PHE A 118 -11.31 1.84 2.48
C PHE A 118 -10.56 1.65 3.79
N TYR A 119 -10.89 2.44 4.80
CA TYR A 119 -10.40 2.23 6.14
C TYR A 119 -11.45 2.57 7.18
N GLU A 120 -11.27 2.00 8.37
CA GLU A 120 -12.06 2.34 9.54
C GLU A 120 -11.14 2.48 10.76
N LEU A 121 -11.41 3.50 11.57
CA LEU A 121 -10.65 3.82 12.77
C LEU A 121 -11.52 3.62 14.01
N PRO A 122 -10.95 3.25 15.17
CA PRO A 122 -11.70 3.23 16.42
C PRO A 122 -12.40 4.57 16.70
N PRO A 123 -13.67 4.58 17.17
CA PRO A 123 -14.44 3.42 17.65
C PRO A 123 -15.19 2.61 16.55
N GLY A 124 -15.12 3.00 15.28
CA GLY A 124 -15.72 2.25 14.19
C GLY A 124 -15.03 0.90 13.96
N TRP A 125 -15.75 -0.04 13.32
CA TRP A 125 -15.29 -1.41 13.17
C TRP A 125 -15.81 -2.07 11.88
N PHE A 126 -15.99 -3.40 11.88
CA PHE A 126 -16.36 -4.18 10.69
C PHE A 126 -17.65 -3.72 10.00
N ARG A 127 -18.67 -3.33 10.76
CA ARG A 127 -19.95 -2.87 10.20
C ARG A 127 -19.77 -1.60 9.38
N GLN A 128 -19.11 -0.58 9.95
CA GLN A 128 -18.86 0.68 9.26
C GLN A 128 -17.98 0.49 8.02
N LEU A 129 -16.93 -0.32 8.11
CA LEU A 129 -16.09 -0.65 6.95
C LEU A 129 -16.90 -1.37 5.86
N ALA A 130 -17.77 -2.32 6.24
CA ALA A 130 -18.62 -3.02 5.30
C ALA A 130 -19.67 -2.09 4.67
N ASP A 131 -20.24 -1.15 5.43
CA ASP A 131 -21.21 -0.17 4.89
C ASP A 131 -20.56 0.76 3.86
N GLN A 132 -19.33 1.21 4.11
CA GLN A 132 -18.56 1.97 3.13
C GLN A 132 -18.37 1.18 1.82
N PHE A 133 -17.99 -0.11 1.94
CA PHE A 133 -17.83 -1.00 0.79
C PHE A 133 -19.15 -1.22 0.04
N LEU A 134 -20.23 -1.54 0.77
CA LEU A 134 -21.55 -1.81 0.20
C LEU A 134 -22.13 -0.58 -0.51
N ALA A 135 -21.99 0.60 0.08
CA ALA A 135 -22.44 1.85 -0.53
C ALA A 135 -21.66 2.14 -1.82
N PHE A 136 -20.33 2.00 -1.79
CA PHE A 136 -19.49 2.28 -2.96
C PHE A 136 -19.74 1.30 -4.11
N PHE A 137 -19.90 0.00 -3.81
CA PHE A 137 -20.14 -1.05 -4.81
C PHE A 137 -21.62 -1.43 -4.96
N LEU A 138 -22.55 -0.53 -4.63
CA LEU A 138 -23.99 -0.77 -4.73
C LEU A 138 -24.38 -1.26 -6.15
N ASN A 139 -23.83 -0.63 -7.19
CA ASN A 139 -24.12 -0.89 -8.60
C ASN A 139 -23.11 -1.83 -9.30
N HIS A 140 -22.26 -2.53 -8.53
CA HIS A 140 -21.40 -3.59 -9.07
C HIS A 140 -22.28 -4.79 -9.46
N GLU A 141 -22.10 -5.37 -10.65
CA GLU A 141 -23.05 -6.35 -11.20
C GLU A 141 -22.78 -7.75 -10.61
N GLU A 142 -21.51 -8.15 -10.57
CA GLU A 142 -21.08 -9.44 -10.02
C GLU A 142 -20.76 -9.32 -8.52
N LYS A 143 -21.63 -9.84 -7.66
CA LYS A 143 -21.53 -9.67 -6.20
C LYS A 143 -20.62 -10.72 -5.54
N GLU A 144 -19.48 -11.02 -6.14
CA GLU A 144 -18.47 -11.92 -5.59
C GLU A 144 -17.21 -11.16 -5.14
N LEU A 145 -16.80 -11.36 -3.88
CA LEU A 145 -15.60 -10.76 -3.29
C LEU A 145 -14.62 -11.83 -2.80
N ASN A 146 -13.43 -11.87 -3.39
CA ASN A 146 -12.34 -12.74 -2.94
C ASN A 146 -11.46 -12.01 -1.92
N LEU A 147 -11.60 -12.37 -0.64
CA LEU A 147 -10.96 -11.68 0.49
C LEU A 147 -9.68 -12.39 0.96
N TYR A 148 -8.56 -11.69 0.86
CA TYR A 148 -7.23 -12.10 1.31
C TYR A 148 -6.85 -11.40 2.62
N TYR A 149 -6.34 -12.15 3.60
CA TYR A 149 -6.08 -11.65 4.95
C TYR A 149 -4.95 -12.42 5.63
N ASP A 150 -4.48 -11.91 6.78
CA ASP A 150 -3.43 -12.57 7.54
C ASP A 150 -3.89 -13.80 8.32
N ARG A 151 -3.01 -14.79 8.39
CA ARG A 151 -3.17 -15.98 9.22
C ARG A 151 -1.96 -16.09 10.16
N ALA A 152 -1.88 -15.19 11.15
CA ALA A 152 -0.81 -15.23 12.15
C ALA A 152 -0.89 -16.50 13.03
N GLY A 153 0.19 -16.96 13.65
CA GLY A 153 0.28 -18.30 14.28
C GLY A 153 -0.60 -18.58 15.51
N ASN A 154 -0.97 -19.86 15.67
CA ASN A 154 -1.74 -20.60 16.71
C ASN A 154 -2.81 -19.87 17.56
N ASN A 155 -2.49 -18.79 18.27
CA ASN A 155 -3.48 -18.01 19.03
C ASN A 155 -4.04 -16.83 18.23
N PHE A 156 -3.19 -16.16 17.46
CA PHE A 156 -3.62 -15.09 16.57
C PHE A 156 -4.35 -15.62 15.34
N GLU A 157 -4.13 -16.90 14.99
CA GLU A 157 -4.80 -17.54 13.85
C GLU A 157 -6.31 -17.52 14.03
N LYS A 158 -6.76 -18.01 15.18
CA LYS A 158 -8.19 -18.07 15.53
C LYS A 158 -8.81 -16.68 15.58
N GLN A 159 -8.08 -15.69 16.10
CA GLN A 159 -8.56 -14.32 16.20
C GLN A 159 -8.69 -13.64 14.83
N LYS A 160 -7.67 -13.73 13.97
CA LYS A 160 -7.71 -13.12 12.64
C LYS A 160 -8.68 -13.83 11.71
N GLU A 161 -8.83 -15.16 11.85
CA GLU A 161 -9.87 -15.90 11.15
C GLU A 161 -11.28 -15.46 11.61
N ASP A 162 -11.48 -15.23 12.91
CA ASP A 162 -12.73 -14.67 13.44
C ASP A 162 -13.00 -13.26 12.90
N TYR A 163 -11.98 -12.40 12.82
CA TYR A 163 -12.12 -11.06 12.23
C TYR A 163 -12.48 -11.10 10.74
N ALA A 164 -11.84 -11.98 9.97
CA ALA A 164 -12.19 -12.18 8.57
C ALA A 164 -13.63 -12.69 8.39
N ARG A 165 -14.08 -13.61 9.26
CA ARG A 165 -15.47 -14.10 9.26
C ARG A 165 -16.47 -13.00 9.63
N LYS A 166 -16.15 -12.15 10.60
CA LYS A 166 -16.99 -11.01 10.99
C LYS A 166 -17.11 -9.97 9.88
N LEU A 167 -16.01 -9.63 9.21
CA LEU A 167 -16.07 -8.72 8.06
C LEU A 167 -16.85 -9.36 6.90
N LYS A 168 -16.62 -10.63 6.58
CA LYS A 168 -17.43 -11.39 5.62
C LYS A 168 -18.91 -11.30 5.95
N GLN A 169 -19.30 -11.62 7.19
CA GLN A 169 -20.70 -11.55 7.61
C GLN A 169 -21.28 -10.14 7.46
N ALA A 170 -20.52 -9.10 7.83
CA ALA A 170 -20.96 -7.71 7.68
C ALA A 170 -21.13 -7.30 6.20
N ILE A 171 -20.34 -7.86 5.27
CA ILE A 171 -20.53 -7.60 3.84
C ILE A 171 -21.72 -8.38 3.29
N GLU A 172 -21.94 -9.63 3.72
CA GLU A 172 -23.02 -10.49 3.19
C GLU A 172 -24.41 -10.17 3.78
N ILE A 173 -24.45 -9.56 4.96
CA ILE A 173 -25.66 -9.18 5.70
C ILE A 173 -25.49 -7.73 6.17
N ASP A 174 -26.43 -6.85 5.84
CA ASP A 174 -26.39 -5.43 6.24
C ASP A 174 -26.71 -5.20 7.73
N GLY A 175 -26.75 -3.94 8.15
CA GLY A 175 -27.04 -3.56 9.54
C GLY A 175 -28.46 -3.92 10.01
N ASP A 176 -29.39 -4.10 9.08
CA ASP A 176 -30.79 -4.44 9.35
C ASP A 176 -31.04 -5.95 9.32
N GLY A 177 -30.02 -6.74 9.00
CA GLY A 177 -30.10 -8.20 8.93
C GLY A 177 -30.51 -8.74 7.56
N ASN A 178 -30.57 -7.90 6.52
CA ASN A 178 -30.94 -8.33 5.16
C ASN A 178 -29.71 -8.81 4.38
N ARG A 179 -29.94 -9.75 3.45
CA ARG A 179 -28.91 -10.19 2.51
C ARG A 179 -28.57 -9.06 1.54
N THR A 180 -27.29 -8.75 1.41
CA THR A 180 -26.80 -7.68 0.50
C THR A 180 -26.65 -8.14 -0.94
N GLY A 181 -26.75 -9.46 -1.18
CA GLY A 181 -26.43 -10.10 -2.45
C GLY A 181 -24.95 -10.47 -2.61
N TRP A 182 -24.06 -9.98 -1.75
CA TRP A 182 -22.64 -10.35 -1.79
C TRP A 182 -22.37 -11.76 -1.29
N ALA A 183 -21.43 -12.44 -1.97
CA ALA A 183 -20.78 -13.66 -1.55
C ALA A 183 -19.29 -13.40 -1.36
N VAL A 184 -18.77 -13.63 -0.14
CA VAL A 184 -17.37 -13.36 0.20
C VAL A 184 -16.57 -14.66 0.34
N ASN A 185 -15.56 -14.85 -0.49
CA ASN A 185 -14.69 -16.01 -0.46
C ASN A 185 -13.44 -15.72 0.38
N LEU A 186 -13.22 -16.48 1.46
CA LEU A 186 -12.03 -16.34 2.30
C LEU A 186 -10.84 -17.09 1.68
N MET A 187 -9.96 -16.36 0.99
CA MET A 187 -8.92 -16.92 0.11
C MET A 187 -7.65 -17.36 0.83
N SER A 188 -7.40 -16.86 2.03
CA SER A 188 -6.17 -17.15 2.79
C SER A 188 -6.26 -18.41 3.65
N ARG A 189 -7.34 -19.20 3.54
CA ARG A 189 -7.47 -20.49 4.23
C ARG A 189 -6.37 -21.44 3.75
N LYS A 190 -5.65 -22.06 4.68
CA LYS A 190 -4.48 -22.94 4.41
C LYS A 190 -3.25 -22.23 3.83
N GLN A 191 -3.24 -20.90 3.73
CA GLN A 191 -2.05 -20.16 3.33
C GLN A 191 -1.01 -20.18 4.46
N SER A 192 0.27 -20.34 4.09
CA SER A 192 1.39 -20.25 5.04
C SER A 192 1.67 -18.80 5.42
N ASN A 193 2.16 -18.60 6.65
CA ASN A 193 2.60 -17.30 7.14
C ASN A 193 3.61 -16.67 6.17
N ILE A 194 3.45 -15.38 5.89
CA ILE A 194 4.33 -14.60 5.02
C ILE A 194 5.41 -13.98 5.91
N ARG A 195 6.66 -14.39 5.69
CA ARG A 195 7.80 -13.79 6.41
C ARG A 195 8.17 -12.45 5.79
N GLN A 196 8.75 -11.53 6.57
CA GLN A 196 9.08 -10.20 6.07
C GLN A 196 10.20 -10.20 5.01
N ASP A 197 11.15 -11.12 5.09
CA ASP A 197 12.14 -11.30 4.01
C ASP A 197 11.50 -11.85 2.75
N GLU A 198 10.58 -12.81 2.87
CA GLU A 198 9.81 -13.32 1.71
C GLU A 198 8.95 -12.21 1.08
N GLU A 199 8.35 -11.34 1.91
CA GLU A 199 7.62 -10.16 1.43
C GLU A 199 8.53 -9.20 0.66
N TYR A 200 9.70 -8.89 1.22
CA TYR A 200 10.65 -8.00 0.57
C TYR A 200 11.06 -8.53 -0.81
N ASP A 201 11.52 -9.78 -0.89
CA ASP A 201 11.99 -10.40 -2.13
C ASP A 201 10.87 -10.53 -3.17
N PHE A 202 9.66 -10.95 -2.74
CA PHE A 202 8.50 -11.07 -3.62
C PHE A 202 8.12 -9.71 -4.22
N MET A 203 8.09 -8.67 -3.40
CA MET A 203 7.64 -7.34 -3.83
C MET A 203 8.66 -6.68 -4.76
N GLN A 204 9.95 -6.93 -4.57
CA GLN A 204 10.98 -6.51 -5.54
C GLN A 204 10.75 -7.18 -6.89
N GLU A 205 10.52 -8.49 -6.93
CA GLU A 205 10.27 -9.21 -8.19
C GLU A 205 8.97 -8.73 -8.88
N LEU A 206 7.88 -8.60 -8.13
CA LEU A 206 6.59 -8.11 -8.63
C LEU A 206 6.71 -6.70 -9.23
N MET A 207 7.32 -5.78 -8.49
CA MET A 207 7.37 -4.37 -8.87
C MET A 207 8.49 -4.06 -9.87
N THR A 208 9.50 -4.93 -10.04
CA THR A 208 10.47 -4.75 -11.11
C THR A 208 9.80 -4.94 -12.48
N GLY A 209 8.87 -5.89 -12.57
CA GLY A 209 8.04 -6.12 -13.75
C GLY A 209 8.67 -7.05 -14.81
N ASP A 210 9.86 -7.61 -14.53
CA ASP A 210 10.60 -8.47 -15.47
C ASP A 210 10.11 -9.93 -15.49
N ASN A 211 9.08 -10.26 -14.71
CA ASN A 211 8.59 -11.62 -14.55
C ASN A 211 7.20 -11.81 -15.14
N ASP A 212 7.13 -12.33 -16.37
CA ASP A 212 5.88 -12.55 -17.11
C ASP A 212 4.86 -13.48 -16.41
N ALA A 213 5.29 -14.23 -15.38
CA ALA A 213 4.38 -15.05 -14.58
C ALA A 213 3.68 -14.27 -13.45
N LEU A 214 4.02 -12.98 -13.28
CA LEU A 214 3.38 -12.05 -12.37
C LEU A 214 2.68 -10.96 -13.18
N PRO A 215 1.55 -10.42 -12.68
CA PRO A 215 0.89 -9.33 -13.35
C PRO A 215 1.69 -8.03 -13.22
N THR A 216 1.54 -7.13 -14.19
CA THR A 216 2.00 -5.75 -14.04
C THR A 216 1.09 -4.99 -13.07
N LEU A 217 1.66 -4.53 -11.96
CA LEU A 217 0.94 -3.80 -10.93
C LEU A 217 0.64 -2.36 -11.34
N LEU A 218 -0.63 -1.95 -11.24
CA LEU A 218 -1.08 -0.57 -11.40
C LEU A 218 -2.01 -0.16 -10.25
N VAL A 219 -1.81 1.03 -9.69
CA VAL A 219 -2.50 1.54 -8.51
C VAL A 219 -3.15 2.88 -8.83
N ASP A 220 -4.44 3.03 -8.56
CA ASP A 220 -5.14 4.30 -8.77
C ASP A 220 -4.57 5.36 -7.83
N ALA A 221 -3.89 6.37 -8.39
CA ALA A 221 -3.24 7.42 -7.62
C ALA A 221 -4.22 8.32 -6.86
N VAL A 222 -5.46 8.39 -7.32
CA VAL A 222 -6.51 9.24 -6.75
C VAL A 222 -7.32 8.47 -5.73
N ASN A 223 -7.71 7.24 -6.05
CA ASN A 223 -8.59 6.41 -5.23
C ASN A 223 -7.87 5.49 -4.23
N CYS A 224 -6.54 5.37 -4.33
CA CYS A 224 -5.71 4.56 -3.43
C CYS A 224 -4.57 5.37 -2.77
N ARG A 225 -4.81 6.64 -2.43
CA ARG A 225 -3.81 7.56 -1.87
C ARG A 225 -3.18 7.05 -0.57
N GLU A 226 -3.99 6.46 0.30
CA GLU A 226 -3.55 5.88 1.56
C GLU A 226 -2.64 4.65 1.31
N THR A 227 -3.03 3.79 0.36
CA THR A 227 -2.21 2.64 -0.05
C THR A 227 -0.86 3.08 -0.60
N ILE A 228 -0.83 4.03 -1.53
CA ILE A 228 0.40 4.58 -2.10
C ILE A 228 1.27 5.17 -0.99
N SER A 229 0.68 6.00 -0.13
CA SER A 229 1.39 6.64 0.96
C SER A 229 2.01 5.62 1.92
N SER A 230 1.29 4.54 2.23
CA SER A 230 1.77 3.46 3.09
C SER A 230 2.93 2.68 2.46
N ILE A 231 2.88 2.40 1.16
CA ILE A 231 3.96 1.73 0.41
C ILE A 231 5.20 2.63 0.33
N GLU A 232 5.03 3.90 -0.05
CA GLU A 232 6.16 4.83 -0.25
C GLU A 232 6.87 5.24 1.03
N LYS A 233 6.15 5.25 2.17
CA LYS A 233 6.68 5.67 3.48
C LYS A 233 7.11 4.50 4.36
N ALA A 234 6.94 3.25 3.92
CA ALA A 234 7.35 2.08 4.69
C ALA A 234 8.88 2.03 4.81
N PRO A 235 9.47 2.19 6.01
CA PRO A 235 10.90 2.11 6.19
C PRO A 235 11.37 0.66 6.26
N ALA A 236 12.54 0.40 5.70
CA ALA A 236 13.27 -0.84 5.90
C ALA A 236 14.20 -0.74 7.12
N GLY A 237 14.33 -1.85 7.84
CA GLY A 237 15.34 -2.08 8.86
C GLY A 237 16.11 -3.35 8.52
N ILE A 238 17.31 -3.47 9.06
CA ILE A 238 18.17 -4.64 8.87
C ILE A 238 18.35 -5.31 10.22
N ARG A 239 18.19 -6.63 10.25
CA ARG A 239 18.58 -7.48 11.39
C ARG A 239 19.38 -8.67 10.88
N TYR A 240 20.28 -9.16 11.71
CA TYR A 240 21.08 -10.34 11.38
C TYR A 240 20.57 -11.54 12.17
N LYS A 241 20.45 -12.68 11.50
CA LYS A 241 20.23 -13.99 12.13
C LYS A 241 21.42 -14.88 11.78
N GLY A 242 22.42 -14.90 12.66
CA GLY A 242 23.75 -15.42 12.31
C GLY A 242 24.39 -14.56 11.21
N GLN A 243 24.86 -15.19 10.14
CA GLN A 243 25.40 -14.48 8.97
C GLN A 243 24.33 -14.00 7.98
N GLN A 244 23.06 -14.37 8.17
CA GLN A 244 22.00 -14.00 7.24
C GLN A 244 21.47 -12.60 7.54
N LYS A 245 21.60 -11.68 6.57
CA LYS A 245 20.96 -10.36 6.56
C LYS A 245 19.46 -10.53 6.26
N ILE A 246 18.61 -10.03 7.16
CA ILE A 246 17.16 -10.05 7.02
C ILE A 246 16.67 -8.61 6.99
N ILE A 247 16.06 -8.23 5.86
CA ILE A 247 15.38 -6.95 5.71
C ILE A 247 13.97 -7.10 6.30
N TYR A 248 13.53 -6.09 7.05
CA TYR A 248 12.23 -6.08 7.71
C TYR A 248 11.60 -4.68 7.61
N LYS A 249 10.27 -4.62 7.57
CA LYS A 249 9.49 -3.38 7.57
C LYS A 249 9.41 -2.82 8.99
N VAL A 250 9.82 -1.57 9.16
CA VAL A 250 9.81 -0.87 10.46
C VAL A 250 8.44 -0.26 10.71
N LYS A 251 7.72 -0.79 11.71
CA LYS A 251 6.32 -0.45 12.02
C LYS A 251 6.13 0.60 13.13
N LYS A 252 7.09 1.51 13.31
CA LYS A 252 7.02 2.51 14.40
C LYS A 252 5.86 3.51 14.22
N SER A 253 5.46 3.76 12.98
CA SER A 253 4.37 4.69 12.62
C SER A 253 2.97 4.18 12.96
N GLU A 254 2.82 2.89 13.27
CA GLU A 254 1.55 2.34 13.77
C GLU A 254 1.22 2.85 15.19
N LYS A 255 2.16 3.48 15.90
CA LYS A 255 1.89 4.10 17.22
C LYS A 255 1.35 5.53 17.16
N LEU A 256 1.13 6.07 15.95
CA LEU A 256 0.59 7.40 15.77
C LEU A 256 -0.88 7.49 16.23
N GLU A 257 -1.36 8.71 16.44
CA GLU A 257 -2.77 8.96 16.72
C GLU A 257 -3.67 8.39 15.60
N PRO A 258 -4.85 7.82 15.92
CA PRO A 258 -5.68 7.11 14.95
C PRO A 258 -5.93 7.89 13.65
N LYS A 259 -6.24 9.18 13.75
CA LYS A 259 -6.54 10.05 12.59
C LYS A 259 -5.37 10.21 11.61
N LYS A 260 -4.14 9.92 12.04
CA LYS A 260 -2.92 10.01 11.23
C LYS A 260 -2.58 8.69 10.54
N LEU A 261 -3.11 7.56 11.04
CA LEU A 261 -2.77 6.23 10.56
C LEU A 261 -3.01 6.07 9.05
N PRO A 262 -4.18 6.45 8.48
CA PRO A 262 -4.47 6.12 7.08
C PRO A 262 -3.40 6.63 6.10
N MET A 263 -2.85 7.82 6.38
CA MET A 263 -1.87 8.45 5.52
C MET A 263 -0.41 8.25 5.96
N LEU A 264 -0.13 7.92 7.22
CA LEU A 264 1.24 7.98 7.76
C LEU A 264 1.75 6.65 8.33
N SER A 265 0.93 5.60 8.39
CA SER A 265 1.33 4.29 8.90
C SER A 265 1.59 3.24 7.82
N THR A 266 2.08 2.08 8.26
CA THR A 266 2.33 0.90 7.42
C THR A 266 1.10 -0.02 7.25
N ASN A 267 -0.08 0.34 7.78
CA ASN A 267 -1.26 -0.54 7.81
C ASN A 267 -1.72 -0.98 6.40
N PHE A 268 -1.86 -0.04 5.46
CA PHE A 268 -2.28 -0.40 4.09
C PHE A 268 -1.25 -1.24 3.35
N SER A 269 0.05 -1.06 3.61
CA SER A 269 1.08 -1.92 3.01
C SER A 269 0.95 -3.39 3.43
N ASP A 270 0.39 -3.68 4.62
CA ASP A 270 0.08 -5.05 5.02
C ASP A 270 -1.15 -5.61 4.32
N ALA A 271 -2.23 -4.84 4.18
CA ALA A 271 -3.38 -5.23 3.37
C ALA A 271 -2.96 -5.53 1.91
N PHE A 272 -2.08 -4.68 1.37
CA PHE A 272 -1.49 -4.83 0.04
C PHE A 272 -0.68 -6.12 -0.08
N LYS A 273 0.15 -6.42 0.91
CA LYS A 273 0.89 -7.70 0.99
C LYS A 273 -0.04 -8.91 0.89
N TYR A 274 -1.15 -8.92 1.65
CA TYR A 274 -2.08 -10.06 1.61
C TYR A 274 -2.74 -10.20 0.23
N LEU A 275 -3.06 -9.08 -0.42
CA LEU A 275 -3.63 -9.09 -1.76
C LEU A 275 -2.66 -9.57 -2.84
N MET A 276 -1.38 -9.17 -2.76
CA MET A 276 -0.38 -9.51 -3.77
C MET A 276 0.24 -10.89 -3.56
N MET A 277 0.48 -11.31 -2.33
CA MET A 277 1.23 -12.54 -2.07
C MET A 277 0.32 -13.78 -2.07
N ARG A 278 -0.43 -13.96 -3.16
CA ARG A 278 -1.35 -15.07 -3.37
C ARG A 278 -0.59 -16.38 -3.58
N GLY A 279 -1.21 -17.50 -3.22
CA GLY A 279 -0.59 -18.82 -3.39
C GLY A 279 -0.11 -19.10 -4.82
N ALA A 280 -0.88 -18.68 -5.84
CA ALA A 280 -0.50 -18.83 -7.25
C ALA A 280 0.77 -18.04 -7.61
N TRP A 281 0.81 -16.74 -7.28
CA TRP A 281 1.95 -15.87 -7.61
C TRP A 281 3.20 -16.22 -6.79
N ARG A 282 3.05 -16.62 -5.52
CA ARG A 282 4.18 -17.13 -4.71
C ARG A 282 4.80 -18.39 -5.32
N ARG A 283 3.99 -19.30 -5.87
CA ARG A 283 4.49 -20.51 -6.56
C ARG A 283 5.22 -20.16 -7.85
N ALA A 284 4.73 -19.19 -8.63
CA ALA A 284 5.37 -18.74 -9.86
C ALA A 284 6.82 -18.28 -9.64
N ILE A 285 7.11 -17.62 -8.51
CA ILE A 285 8.48 -17.16 -8.18
C ILE A 285 9.34 -18.31 -7.66
N ARG A 286 8.80 -19.20 -6.81
CA ARG A 286 9.56 -20.34 -6.25
C ARG A 286 10.06 -21.33 -7.31
N GLY A 287 9.36 -21.45 -8.44
CA GLY A 287 9.78 -22.28 -9.57
C GLY A 287 11.07 -21.78 -10.27
N LYS A 288 11.37 -20.48 -10.20
CA LYS A 288 12.58 -19.88 -10.80
C LYS A 288 13.79 -19.85 -9.84
N SER A 289 13.58 -19.86 -8.53
CA SER A 289 14.64 -19.78 -7.50
C SER A 289 15.54 -21.03 -7.37
N GLY A 290 15.35 -22.06 -8.18
CA GLY A 290 16.30 -23.19 -8.31
C GLY A 290 17.63 -22.79 -8.97
N ARG A 291 17.72 -21.60 -9.59
CA ARG A 291 18.98 -20.96 -9.98
C ARG A 291 19.34 -19.91 -8.94
N SER A 292 20.40 -20.18 -8.18
CA SER A 292 21.05 -19.24 -7.26
C SER A 292 21.12 -17.83 -7.87
N ARG A 293 20.33 -16.90 -7.33
CA ARG A 293 20.58 -15.47 -7.47
C ARG A 293 21.24 -15.03 -6.17
N SER A 294 22.54 -14.76 -6.24
CA SER A 294 23.21 -13.89 -5.26
C SER A 294 22.36 -12.63 -5.12
N GLY A 295 21.99 -12.29 -3.87
CA GLY A 295 21.14 -11.13 -3.60
C GLY A 295 21.67 -9.87 -4.33
N PRO A 296 20.80 -8.97 -4.78
CA PRO A 296 21.24 -7.78 -5.50
C PRO A 296 22.20 -6.99 -4.62
N TYR A 297 23.38 -6.69 -5.16
CA TYR A 297 24.32 -5.73 -4.58
C TYR A 297 23.62 -4.38 -4.50
N MET A 298 23.50 -3.85 -3.28
CA MET A 298 23.00 -2.51 -3.01
C MET A 298 24.21 -1.66 -2.60
N PRO A 299 24.74 -0.79 -3.46
CA PRO A 299 25.75 0.17 -3.04
C PRO A 299 25.14 1.17 -2.05
N GLY A 300 25.84 1.45 -0.95
CA GLY A 300 25.55 2.61 -0.10
C GLY A 300 25.03 2.39 1.33
N LEU A 301 25.46 1.34 2.04
CA LEU A 301 25.22 1.27 3.50
C LEU A 301 26.41 0.74 4.34
N ASP A 302 27.48 0.27 3.69
CA ASP A 302 28.68 -0.25 4.38
C ASP A 302 29.88 0.74 4.35
N ASP A 303 29.75 1.91 3.69
CA ASP A 303 30.86 2.88 3.54
C ASP A 303 30.91 3.98 4.61
N LEU A 304 30.20 3.84 5.73
CA LEU A 304 30.24 4.83 6.83
C LEU A 304 31.05 4.37 8.07
N THR A 305 31.85 3.32 7.94
CA THR A 305 32.77 2.90 9.01
C THR A 305 34.17 2.56 8.47
N GLY A 306 34.74 3.46 7.66
CA GLY A 306 36.12 3.35 7.18
C GLY A 306 36.69 4.71 6.81
N GLY A 307 37.22 5.43 7.81
CA GLY A 307 37.87 6.73 7.67
C GLY A 307 38.03 7.40 9.03
#